data_AF-A0AAN9PIY5-F1
#
_entry.id   AF-A0AAN9PIY5-F1
#
_cell.length_a   1.000
_cell.length_b   1.000
_cell.length_c   1.000
_cell.angle_alpha   90.00
_cell.angle_beta   90.00
_cell.angle_gamma   90.00
#
_symmetry.space_group_name_H-M   'P 1'
#
loop_
_entity.id
_entity.type
_entity.pdbx_description
1 polymer ?
#
loop_
_entity_poly.entity_id
_entity_poly.type
_entity_poly.pdbx_seq_one_letter_code
_entity_poly.pdbx_strand_id
1 'polypeptide(L)'
;MCQVSGLVVLLVFGYLWLIYETRAQTIQHNAYDHDPYAKEFGIKISEKLASVEARIVPAPWLKYHESGKEKNYLPQVVQWNMMNKKMINGMTVSRWACINFGRSVQDSIARSFCNELAQMCQVW
;
A
#
# COMPACT_ATOMS: atom_id res chain seq x y z
N MET A 1 13.51 -3.67 -0.08
CA MET A 1 12.46 -4.60 0.36
C MET A 1 11.20 -3.79 0.61
N CYS A 2 10.27 -3.72 -0.34
CA CYS A 2 8.94 -3.14 -0.10
C CYS A 2 7.99 -4.34 -0.06
N GLN A 3 7.87 -4.92 1.13
CA GLN A 3 7.14 -6.16 1.37
C GLN A 3 5.79 -5.78 1.97
N VAL A 4 4.83 -5.49 1.10
CA VAL A 4 3.47 -5.19 1.56
C VAL A 4 2.67 -6.49 1.54
N SER A 5 2.96 -7.34 2.53
CA SER A 5 2.21 -8.53 3.03
C SER A 5 0.79 -8.73 2.48
N GLY A 6 0.32 -9.94 2.16
CA GLY A 6 -1.13 -10.28 2.19
C GLY A 6 -1.86 -9.89 3.49
N LEU A 7 -1.09 -9.48 4.51
CA LEU A 7 -1.55 -8.62 5.60
C LEU A 7 -2.40 -7.44 5.14
N VAL A 8 -2.13 -6.72 4.05
CA VAL A 8 -2.94 -5.52 3.74
C VAL A 8 -4.38 -5.85 3.41
N VAL A 9 -4.65 -6.96 2.72
CA VAL A 9 -6.02 -7.38 2.44
C VAL A 9 -6.72 -7.82 3.73
N LEU A 10 -6.08 -8.67 4.53
CA LEU A 10 -6.62 -9.10 5.83
C LEU A 10 -6.75 -7.95 6.83
N LEU A 11 -5.85 -6.97 6.80
CA LEU A 11 -5.91 -5.75 7.59
C LEU A 11 -7.06 -4.89 7.10
N VAL A 12 -7.24 -4.65 5.80
CA VAL A 12 -8.38 -3.88 5.29
C VAL A 12 -9.69 -4.54 5.69
N PHE A 13 -9.84 -5.86 5.52
CA PHE A 13 -11.02 -6.59 5.97
C PHE A 13 -11.17 -6.57 7.50
N GLY A 14 -10.08 -6.72 8.25
CA GLY A 14 -10.08 -6.67 9.72
C GLY A 14 -10.38 -5.29 10.29
N TYR A 15 -9.86 -4.23 9.68
CA TYR A 15 -10.18 -2.83 10.00
C TYR A 15 -11.62 -2.51 9.63
N LEU A 16 -12.10 -2.94 8.47
CA LEU A 16 -13.51 -2.81 8.08
C LEU A 16 -14.42 -3.56 9.07
N TRP A 17 -14.03 -4.75 9.51
CA TRP A 17 -14.75 -5.52 10.52
C TRP A 17 -14.76 -4.80 11.88
N LEU A 18 -13.61 -4.30 12.34
CA LEU A 18 -13.51 -3.53 13.58
C LEU A 18 -14.33 -2.24 13.53
N ILE A 19 -14.30 -1.52 12.40
CA ILE A 19 -15.13 -0.33 12.16
C ILE A 19 -16.62 -0.72 12.18
N TYR A 20 -16.98 -1.83 11.55
CA TYR A 20 -18.37 -2.32 11.55
C TYR A 20 -18.86 -2.60 12.97
N GLU A 21 -18.06 -3.31 13.76
CA GLU A 21 -18.40 -3.71 15.12
C GLU A 21 -18.46 -2.50 16.08
N THR A 22 -17.49 -1.60 16.01
CA THR A 22 -17.48 -0.35 16.82
C THR A 22 -18.62 0.60 16.45
N ARG A 23 -18.95 0.73 15.16
CA ARG A 23 -20.09 1.56 14.73
C ARG A 23 -21.43 0.96 15.14
N ALA A 24 -21.59 -0.36 15.03
CA ALA A 24 -22.80 -1.04 15.51
C ALA A 24 -23.00 -0.82 17.01
N GLN A 25 -21.94 -0.96 17.81
CA GLN A 25 -21.98 -0.70 19.26
C GLN A 25 -22.31 0.77 19.58
N THR A 26 -21.75 1.72 18.83
CA THR A 26 -21.99 3.16 19.07
C THR A 26 -23.43 3.55 18.76
N ILE A 27 -24.02 3.02 17.69
CA ILE A 27 -25.42 3.30 17.34
C ILE A 27 -26.37 2.76 18.43
N GLN A 28 -26.09 1.57 18.96
CA GLN A 28 -26.84 0.98 20.09
C GLN A 28 -26.68 1.79 21.37
N HIS A 29 -25.44 2.19 21.70
CA HIS A 29 -25.15 2.96 22.92
C HIS A 29 -25.85 4.33 22.94
N ASN A 30 -25.93 4.99 21.78
CA ASN A 30 -26.45 6.35 21.69
C ASN A 30 -27.98 6.45 21.67
N ALA A 31 -28.70 5.32 21.54
CA ALA A 31 -30.17 5.25 21.59
C ALA A 31 -30.85 6.40 20.81
N TYR A 32 -30.42 6.61 19.56
CA TYR A 32 -30.84 7.74 18.73
C TYR A 32 -32.35 7.76 18.45
N ASP A 33 -33.03 6.63 18.60
CA ASP A 33 -34.48 6.51 18.54
C ASP A 33 -35.19 7.19 19.72
N HIS A 34 -34.48 7.44 20.82
CA HIS A 34 -34.94 8.15 22.00
C HIS A 34 -34.49 9.62 22.04
N ASP A 35 -33.72 10.09 21.06
CA ASP A 35 -33.25 11.48 21.01
C ASP A 35 -34.43 12.47 20.83
N PRO A 36 -34.61 13.43 21.76
CA PRO A 36 -35.75 14.34 21.75
C PRO A 36 -35.72 15.30 20.55
N TYR A 37 -34.53 15.71 20.09
CA TYR A 37 -34.38 16.57 18.92
C TYR A 37 -34.66 15.79 17.64
N ALA A 38 -34.17 14.57 17.50
CA ALA A 38 -34.48 13.73 16.35
C ALA A 38 -35.99 13.48 16.22
N LYS A 39 -36.69 13.26 17.34
CA LYS A 39 -38.15 13.13 17.38
C LYS A 39 -38.88 14.40 16.95
N GLU A 40 -38.45 15.57 17.43
CA GLU A 40 -39.03 16.88 17.09
C GLU A 40 -39.00 17.12 15.57
N PHE A 41 -37.91 16.75 14.91
CA PHE A 41 -37.76 16.88 13.46
C PHE A 41 -38.22 15.66 12.64
N GLY A 42 -38.82 14.64 13.29
CA GLY A 42 -39.30 13.42 12.62
C GLY A 42 -38.20 12.54 12.01
N ILE A 43 -36.95 12.69 12.45
CA ILE A 43 -35.79 11.93 11.98
C ILE A 43 -35.81 10.54 12.65
N LYS A 44 -35.69 9.48 11.84
CA LYS A 44 -35.58 8.09 12.31
C LYS A 44 -34.24 7.51 11.88
N ILE A 45 -33.49 6.99 12.85
CA ILE A 45 -32.17 6.40 12.62
C ILE A 45 -32.28 4.89 12.76
N SER A 46 -31.84 4.16 11.75
CA SER A 46 -31.78 2.69 11.78
C SER A 46 -30.55 2.24 12.57
N GLU A 47 -30.74 1.25 13.45
CA GLU A 47 -29.64 0.58 14.13
C GLU A 47 -28.84 -0.37 13.22
N LYS A 48 -29.40 -0.69 12.05
CA LYS A 48 -28.76 -1.55 11.05
C LYS A 48 -27.94 -0.69 10.09
N LEU A 49 -26.69 -1.08 9.88
CA LEU A 49 -25.83 -0.49 8.86
C LEU A 49 -26.37 -0.80 7.46
N ALA A 50 -26.28 0.18 6.56
CA ALA A 50 -26.71 0.02 5.18
C ALA A 50 -25.81 -1.01 4.47
N SER A 51 -26.43 -2.00 3.83
CA SER A 51 -25.71 -2.93 2.97
C SER A 51 -25.50 -2.29 1.61
N VAL A 52 -24.26 -2.35 1.11
CA VAL A 52 -23.87 -1.82 -0.20
C VAL A 52 -23.18 -2.94 -0.96
N GLU A 53 -23.59 -3.15 -2.21
CA GLU A 53 -22.93 -4.07 -3.10
C GLU A 53 -21.54 -3.52 -3.47
N ALA A 54 -20.49 -4.29 -3.19
CA ALA A 54 -19.13 -3.95 -3.53
C ALA A 54 -18.54 -5.01 -4.47
N ARG A 55 -17.62 -4.59 -5.33
CA ARG A 55 -16.87 -5.49 -6.22
C ARG A 55 -15.38 -5.33 -6.03
N ILE A 56 -14.67 -6.44 -6.06
CA ILE A 56 -13.21 -6.46 -6.07
C ILE A 56 -12.75 -6.32 -7.52
N VAL A 57 -12.00 -5.26 -7.82
CA VAL A 57 -11.41 -5.09 -9.14
C VAL A 57 -10.15 -5.96 -9.22
N PRO A 58 -10.01 -6.83 -10.23
CA PRO A 58 -8.81 -7.66 -10.38
C PRO A 58 -7.58 -6.79 -10.61
N ALA A 59 -6.42 -7.29 -10.14
CA ALA A 59 -5.16 -6.58 -10.33
C ALA A 59 -4.85 -6.39 -11.83
N PRO A 60 -4.35 -5.22 -12.25
CA PRO A 60 -3.93 -5.01 -13.62
C PRO A 60 -2.59 -5.71 -13.91
N TRP A 61 -2.34 -5.98 -15.18
CA TRP A 61 -1.01 -6.40 -15.63
C TRP A 61 -0.03 -5.23 -15.58
N LEU A 62 1.10 -5.43 -14.92
CA LEU A 62 2.21 -4.49 -14.93
C LEU A 62 3.14 -4.82 -16.10
N LYS A 63 3.43 -3.81 -16.93
CA LYS A 63 4.39 -3.91 -18.02
C LYS A 63 5.75 -3.37 -17.57
N TYR A 64 6.81 -4.05 -18.00
CA TYR A 64 8.21 -3.69 -17.77
C TYR A 64 8.96 -3.64 -19.11
N HIS A 65 10.21 -3.20 -19.09
CA HIS A 65 11.00 -3.09 -20.30
C HIS A 65 11.29 -4.44 -20.93
N GLU A 66 11.29 -4.49 -22.27
CA GLU A 66 11.41 -5.73 -23.05
C GLU A 66 12.76 -6.45 -22.89
N SER A 67 13.81 -5.72 -22.46
CA SER A 67 15.12 -6.30 -22.16
C SER A 67 15.24 -6.88 -20.74
N GLY A 68 14.22 -6.72 -19.89
CA GLY A 68 14.16 -7.34 -18.58
C GLY A 68 13.86 -8.84 -18.68
N LYS A 69 14.20 -9.60 -17.62
CA LYS A 69 13.89 -11.04 -17.54
C LYS A 69 12.39 -11.27 -17.44
N GLU A 70 11.69 -10.40 -16.70
CA GLU A 70 10.23 -10.39 -16.59
C GLU A 70 9.66 -9.12 -17.23
N LYS A 71 8.79 -9.31 -18.23
CA LYS A 71 8.24 -8.23 -19.07
C LYS A 71 6.83 -7.84 -18.69
N ASN A 72 6.04 -8.82 -18.27
CA ASN A 72 4.68 -8.64 -17.80
C ASN A 72 4.55 -9.37 -16.48
N TYR A 73 3.94 -8.73 -15.49
CA TYR A 73 3.74 -9.29 -14.17
C TYR A 73 2.32 -9.02 -13.73
N LEU A 74 1.60 -10.08 -13.34
CA LEU A 74 0.30 -9.95 -12.69
C LEU A 74 0.52 -10.00 -11.18
N PRO A 75 0.29 -8.89 -10.45
CA PRO A 75 0.50 -8.86 -9.00
C PRO A 75 -0.37 -9.89 -8.31
N GLN A 76 0.28 -10.81 -7.59
CA GLN A 76 -0.41 -11.72 -6.69
C GLN A 76 -0.49 -11.04 -5.32
N VAL A 77 -1.69 -10.99 -4.75
CA VAL A 77 -1.92 -10.47 -3.38
C VAL A 77 -1.42 -9.04 -3.17
N VAL A 78 -1.59 -8.17 -4.17
CA VAL A 78 -1.25 -6.72 -4.12
C VAL A 78 0.24 -6.44 -3.90
N GLN A 79 1.10 -7.44 -4.12
CA GLN A 79 2.55 -7.29 -4.01
C GLN A 79 3.21 -7.20 -5.37
N TRP A 80 4.19 -6.32 -5.48
CA TRP A 80 5.12 -6.33 -6.58
C TRP A 80 6.48 -5.80 -6.10
N ASN A 81 7.54 -6.21 -6.77
CA ASN A 81 8.88 -5.69 -6.58
C ASN A 81 9.53 -5.52 -7.95
N MET A 82 10.74 -4.96 -7.97
CA MET A 82 11.52 -4.80 -9.19
C MET A 82 12.47 -5.98 -9.46
N MET A 83 12.38 -7.07 -8.69
CA MET A 83 13.24 -8.23 -8.92
C MET A 83 12.92 -8.85 -10.28
N ASN A 84 13.98 -9.19 -11.02
CA ASN A 84 14.01 -9.63 -12.42
C ASN A 84 13.36 -8.68 -13.44
N LYS A 85 13.05 -7.43 -13.09
CA LYS A 85 12.29 -6.49 -13.93
C LYS A 85 13.10 -5.24 -14.25
N LYS A 86 12.92 -4.72 -15.46
CA LYS A 86 13.57 -3.48 -15.90
C LYS A 86 12.57 -2.33 -16.06
N MET A 87 12.99 -1.12 -15.67
CA MET A 87 12.17 0.08 -15.84
C MET A 87 11.88 0.37 -17.31
N ILE A 88 10.62 0.68 -17.67
CA ILE A 88 10.23 0.96 -19.08
C ILE A 88 11.05 2.13 -19.65
N ASN A 89 11.16 3.23 -18.90
CA ASN A 89 11.87 4.43 -19.31
C ASN A 89 13.01 4.73 -18.33
N GLY A 90 14.02 3.85 -18.31
CA GLY A 90 15.26 4.12 -17.60
C GLY A 90 16.07 5.24 -18.26
N MET A 91 16.93 5.92 -17.48
CA MET A 91 17.85 6.93 -18.00
C MET A 91 19.28 6.61 -17.57
N THR A 92 20.23 6.88 -18.45
CA THR A 92 21.65 6.79 -18.14
C THR A 92 22.09 7.99 -17.30
N VAL A 93 22.54 7.73 -16.08
CA VAL A 93 23.18 8.73 -15.24
C VAL A 93 24.69 8.67 -15.47
N SER A 94 25.23 9.68 -16.15
CA SER A 94 26.66 9.71 -16.52
C SER A 94 27.56 10.22 -15.38
N ARG A 95 27.03 11.06 -14.48
CA ARG A 95 27.77 11.63 -13.36
C ARG A 95 26.86 11.70 -12.14
N TRP A 96 27.41 11.30 -11.00
CA TRP A 96 26.75 11.37 -9.70
C TRP A 96 27.81 11.42 -8.60
N ALA A 97 27.41 11.79 -7.39
CA ALA A 97 28.28 11.85 -6.22
C ALA A 97 27.56 11.26 -5.01
N CYS A 98 28.33 10.70 -4.08
CA CYS A 98 27.85 10.26 -2.78
C CYS A 98 28.52 11.10 -1.68
N ILE A 99 27.72 11.64 -0.77
CA ILE A 99 28.19 12.42 0.38
C ILE A 99 27.63 11.75 1.63
N ASN A 100 28.53 11.30 2.51
CA ASN A 100 28.18 10.67 3.78
C ASN A 100 28.45 11.61 4.96
N PHE A 101 27.40 11.99 5.68
CA PHE A 101 27.49 12.81 6.91
C PHE A 101 27.52 11.97 8.20
N GLY A 102 27.40 10.64 8.08
CA GLY A 102 27.40 9.72 9.22
C GLY A 102 28.78 9.62 9.85
N ARG A 103 28.95 10.20 11.04
CA ARG A 103 30.23 10.20 11.78
C ARG A 103 30.72 8.79 12.16
N SER A 104 29.82 7.82 12.26
CA SER A 104 30.11 6.44 12.64
C SER A 104 30.18 5.48 11.46
N VAL A 105 29.99 5.97 10.23
CA VAL A 105 30.00 5.12 9.03
C VAL A 105 31.39 5.20 8.40
N GLN A 106 32.07 4.05 8.33
CA GLN A 106 33.38 3.97 7.71
C GLN A 106 33.29 4.22 6.20
N ASP A 107 34.31 4.89 5.65
CA ASP A 107 34.43 5.16 4.21
C ASP A 107 34.30 3.90 3.34
N SER A 108 34.81 2.77 3.82
CA SER A 108 34.73 1.47 3.14
C SER A 108 33.28 1.03 2.92
N ILE A 109 32.42 1.22 3.92
CA ILE A 109 30.99 0.87 3.87
C ILE A 109 30.28 1.79 2.87
N ALA A 110 30.54 3.10 2.94
CA ALA A 110 29.97 4.07 2.01
C ALA A 110 30.36 3.76 0.56
N ARG A 111 31.61 3.38 0.30
CA ARG A 111 32.08 2.96 -1.03
C ARG A 111 31.43 1.65 -1.50
N SER A 112 31.32 0.65 -0.63
CA SER A 112 30.62 -0.61 -0.97
C SER A 112 29.19 -0.34 -1.37
N PHE A 113 28.46 0.43 -0.57
CA PHE A 113 27.10 0.83 -0.87
C PHE A 113 26.98 1.54 -2.23
N CYS A 114 27.89 2.47 -2.53
CA CYS A 114 27.92 3.16 -3.83
C CYS A 114 28.10 2.20 -5.00
N ASN A 115 29.01 1.23 -4.86
CA ASN A 115 29.27 0.23 -5.89
C ASN A 115 28.07 -0.70 -6.08
N GLU A 116 27.48 -1.19 -4.99
CA GLU A 116 26.29 -2.04 -5.01
C GLU A 116 25.11 -1.30 -5.63
N LEU A 117 24.88 -0.03 -5.28
CA LEU A 117 23.83 0.79 -5.87
C LEU A 117 24.02 0.94 -7.38
N ALA A 118 25.24 1.25 -7.83
CA ALA A 118 25.56 1.38 -9.25
C ALA A 118 25.35 0.05 -10.00
N GLN A 119 25.76 -1.07 -9.41
CA GLN A 119 25.52 -2.41 -9.99
C GLN A 119 24.04 -2.72 -10.08
N MET A 120 23.25 -2.41 -9.05
CA MET A 120 21.81 -2.61 -9.08
C MET A 120 21.15 -1.81 -10.22
N CYS A 121 21.53 -0.55 -10.42
CA CYS A 121 21.03 0.27 -11.52
C CYS A 121 21.38 -0.26 -12.93
N GLN A 122 22.39 -1.11 -13.08
CA GLN A 122 22.74 -1.73 -14.37
C GLN A 122 21.96 -3.01 -14.65
N VAL A 123 21.56 -3.71 -13.58
CA VAL A 123 20.81 -4.98 -13.66
C VAL A 123 19.31 -4.73 -13.84
N TRP A 124 18.78 -3.67 -13.22
CA TRP A 124 17.37 -3.25 -13.26
C TRP A 124 17.05 -2.22 -14.36
#